data_AF-A0AAV8WUW2-F1
#
_entry.id   AF-A0AAV8WUW2-F1
#
_cell.length_a   1.000
_cell.length_b   1.000
_cell.length_c   1.000
_cell.angle_alpha   90.00
_cell.angle_beta   90.00
_cell.angle_gamma   90.00
#
_symmetry.space_group_name_H-M   'P 1'
#
loop_
_entity.id
_entity.type
_entity.pdbx_description
1 polymer ?
#
loop_
_entity_poly.entity_id
_entity_poly.type
_entity_poly.pdbx_seq_one_letter_code
_entity_poly.pdbx_strand_id
1 'polypeptide(L)' 'MPIGREWFYDANGKFKKAGSKIIPTKLCQTLRLIAENGGDDLYNGTLSTMLLEDIEDVGGIITAKDLEQYE' A
#
# COMPACT_ATOMS: atom_id res chain seq x y z
N MET A 1 1.19 -3.54 12.34
CA MET A 1 1.61 -3.25 10.95
C MET A 1 2.19 -4.50 10.29
N PRO A 2 1.36 -5.29 9.58
CA PRO A 2 1.76 -6.57 8.98
C PRO A 2 2.73 -6.46 7.77
N ILE A 3 2.64 -5.41 6.96
CA ILE A 3 3.39 -5.28 5.68
C ILE A 3 4.90 -5.09 5.90
N GLY A 4 5.29 -4.30 6.91
CA GLY A 4 6.70 -4.10 7.23
C GLY A 4 7.43 -5.40 7.60
N ARG A 5 6.70 -6.38 8.15
CA ARG A 5 7.27 -7.69 8.46
C ARG A 5 7.60 -8.49 7.20
N GLU A 6 6.70 -8.50 6.22
CA GLU A 6 6.89 -9.18 4.93
C GLU A 6 8.16 -8.67 4.20
N TRP A 7 8.38 -7.36 4.19
CA TRP A 7 9.44 -6.77 3.40
C TRP A 7 10.81 -6.89 4.07
N PHE A 8 10.85 -6.62 5.38
CA PHE A 8 12.11 -6.42 6.11
C PHE A 8 12.54 -7.62 6.95
N TYR A 9 11.71 -8.65 7.11
CA TYR A 9 12.06 -9.86 7.85
C TYR A 9 12.15 -11.08 6.94
N ASP A 10 12.99 -12.03 7.31
CA ASP A 10 13.11 -13.33 6.66
C ASP A 10 12.08 -14.34 7.20
N ALA A 11 12.07 -15.55 6.63
CA ALA A 11 11.16 -16.62 7.03
C ALA A 11 11.30 -17.05 8.51
N ASN A 12 12.43 -16.74 9.14
CA ASN A 12 12.68 -17.03 10.56
C ASN A 12 12.28 -15.84 11.47
N GLY A 13 11.72 -14.78 10.90
CA GLY A 13 11.35 -13.57 11.65
C GLY A 13 12.56 -12.74 12.09
N LYS A 14 13.71 -12.88 11.41
CA LYS A 14 14.87 -12.02 11.64
C LYS A 14 14.91 -10.90 10.59
N PHE A 15 15.38 -9.72 11.00
CA PHE A 15 15.64 -8.65 10.04
C PHE A 15 16.60 -9.09 8.94
N LYS A 16 16.25 -8.77 7.71
CA LYS A 16 17.10 -8.99 6.54
C LYS A 16 18.40 -8.21 6.69
N LYS A 17 19.51 -8.84 6.28
CA LYS A 17 20.84 -8.22 6.33
C LYS A 17 21.00 -7.20 5.21
N ALA A 18 21.92 -6.24 5.39
CA ALA A 18 22.35 -5.36 4.31
C ALA A 18 22.77 -6.18 3.08
N GLY A 19 22.39 -5.72 1.89
CA GLY A 19 22.56 -6.45 0.63
C GLY A 19 21.45 -7.45 0.30
N SER A 20 20.47 -7.68 1.19
CA SER A 20 19.31 -8.52 0.89
C SER A 20 18.35 -7.82 -0.08
N LYS A 21 17.72 -8.60 -0.96
CA LYS A 21 16.68 -8.11 -1.88
C LYS A 21 15.34 -7.98 -1.14
N ILE A 22 14.68 -6.83 -1.31
CA ILE A 22 13.30 -6.59 -0.88
C ILE A 22 12.40 -6.69 -2.11
N ILE A 23 11.31 -7.43 -2.00
CA ILE A 23 10.35 -7.66 -3.09
C ILE A 23 8.96 -7.27 -2.55
N PRO A 24 8.54 -6.01 -2.74
CA PRO A 24 7.30 -5.50 -2.15
C PRO A 24 6.09 -5.80 -3.05
N THR A 25 5.62 -7.04 -3.06
CA THR A 25 4.62 -7.52 -4.04
C THR A 25 3.33 -6.71 -4.06
N LYS A 26 2.79 -6.35 -2.87
CA LYS A 26 1.58 -5.51 -2.74
C LYS A 26 1.80 -4.12 -3.37
N LEU A 27 2.94 -3.48 -3.10
CA LEU A 27 3.28 -2.18 -3.71
C LEU A 27 3.44 -2.28 -5.22
N CYS A 28 4.04 -3.36 -5.72
CA CYS A 28 4.17 -3.59 -7.16
C CYS A 28 2.79 -3.70 -7.84
N GLN A 29 1.79 -4.31 -7.18
CA GLN A 29 0.42 -4.38 -7.69
C GLN A 29 -0.25 -2.99 -7.69
N THR A 30 -0.08 -2.21 -6.61
CA THR A 30 -0.56 -0.81 -6.57
C THR A 30 0.01 0.01 -7.72
N LEU A 31 1.33 -0.05 -7.95
CA LEU A 31 1.97 0.69 -9.04
C LEU A 31 1.53 0.23 -10.43
N ARG A 32 1.17 -1.06 -10.59
CA ARG A 32 0.60 -1.57 -11.84
C ARG A 32 -0.77 -0.94 -12.10
N LEU A 33 -1.65 -0.91 -11.10
CA LEU A 33 -2.97 -0.29 -11.24
C LEU A 33 -2.87 1.20 -11.56
N ILE A 34 -1.93 1.93 -10.94
CA ILE A 34 -1.65 3.33 -11.31
C ILE A 34 -1.19 3.45 -12.77
N ALA A 35 -0.33 2.54 -13.24
CA ALA A 35 0.14 2.57 -14.62
C ALA A 35 -0.97 2.23 -15.63
N GLU A 36 -1.95 1.41 -15.24
CA GLU A 36 -3.07 0.99 -16.09
C GLU A 36 -4.23 2.01 -16.09
N ASN A 37 -4.57 2.56 -14.92
CA ASN A 37 -5.76 3.40 -14.70
C ASN A 37 -5.44 4.90 -14.63
N GLY A 38 -4.17 5.28 -14.47
CA GLY A 38 -3.75 6.64 -14.19
C GLY A 38 -3.64 6.96 -12.68
N GLY A 39 -2.99 8.08 -12.36
CA GLY A 39 -2.76 8.51 -10.97
C GLY A 39 -4.05 8.81 -10.20
N ASP A 40 -5.08 9.28 -10.90
CA ASP A 40 -6.37 9.64 -10.30
C ASP A 40 -7.08 8.45 -9.65
N ASP A 41 -6.78 7.22 -10.08
CA ASP A 41 -7.35 5.99 -9.53
C ASP A 41 -7.09 5.84 -8.01
N LEU A 42 -5.99 6.43 -7.52
CA LEU A 42 -5.65 6.48 -6.09
C LEU A 42 -6.61 7.36 -5.28
N TYR A 43 -7.24 8.35 -5.93
CA TYR A 43 -8.08 9.35 -5.27
C TYR A 43 -9.57 9.08 -5.48
N ASN A 44 -9.97 8.65 -6.69
CA ASN A 44 -11.38 8.53 -7.06
C ASN A 44 -11.74 7.22 -7.81
N GLY A 45 -10.87 6.21 -7.74
CA GLY A 45 -11.05 4.96 -8.48
C GLY A 45 -10.95 3.68 -7.63
N THR A 46 -10.47 2.61 -8.27
CA THR A 46 -10.38 1.28 -7.65
C THR A 46 -9.35 1.28 -6.51
N LEU A 47 -8.22 1.94 -6.73
CA LEU A 47 -7.16 2.05 -5.72
C LEU A 47 -7.59 2.87 -4.51
N SER A 48 -8.40 3.91 -4.68
CA SER A 48 -8.90 4.70 -3.54
C SER A 48 -9.76 3.84 -2.61
N THR A 49 -10.62 2.98 -3.17
CA THR A 49 -11.44 2.05 -2.38
C THR A 49 -10.58 1.08 -1.58
N MET A 50 -9.60 0.44 -2.24
CA MET A 50 -8.68 -0.50 -1.58
C MET A 50 -7.84 0.19 -0.48
N LEU A 51 -7.44 1.45 -0.70
CA LEU A 51 -6.69 2.22 0.28
C LEU A 51 -7.54 2.56 1.51
N LEU A 52 -8.80 2.94 1.31
CA LEU A 52 -9.71 3.26 2.42
C LEU A 52 -9.99 2.03 3.30
N GLU A 53 -10.18 0.85 2.68
CA GLU A 53 -10.33 -0.42 3.39
C GLU A 53 -9.08 -0.74 4.24
N ASP A 54 -7.88 -0.63 3.65
CA ASP A 54 -6.62 -0.85 4.36
C ASP A 54 -6.44 0.12 5.56
N ILE A 55 -6.92 1.36 5.42
CA ILE A 55 -6.85 2.39 6.48
C ILE A 55 -7.87 2.10 7.59
N GLU A 56 -9.10 1.73 7.23
CA GLU A 56 -10.15 1.38 8.18
C GLU A 56 -9.75 0.16 9.02
N ASP A 57 -9.16 -0.86 8.40
CA ASP A 57 -8.68 -2.08 9.05
C ASP A 57 -7.64 -1.82 10.17
N VAL A 58 -6.86 -0.75 10.04
CA VAL A 58 -5.87 -0.34 11.04
C VAL A 58 -6.41 0.74 12.00
N GLY A 59 -7.69 1.07 11.93
CA GLY A 59 -8.36 2.08 12.75
C GLY A 59 -8.01 3.51 12.38
N GLY A 60 -7.62 3.76 11.13
CA GLY A 60 -7.38 5.10 10.62
C GLY A 60 -8.68 5.88 10.37
N ILE A 61 -8.54 7.21 10.22
CA ILE A 61 -9.68 8.15 10.17
C ILE A 61 -9.86 8.82 8.80
N ILE A 62 -9.07 8.43 7.80
CA ILE A 62 -9.14 9.00 6.45
C ILE A 62 -10.39 8.47 5.76
N THR A 63 -11.14 9.37 5.12
CA THR A 63 -12.37 9.07 4.38
C THR A 63 -12.20 9.28 2.88
N ALA A 64 -13.15 8.80 2.08
CA ALA A 64 -13.16 9.06 0.63
C ALA A 64 -13.12 10.55 0.31
N LYS A 65 -13.81 11.37 1.11
CA LYS A 65 -13.81 12.82 0.95
C LYS A 65 -12.43 13.44 1.16
N ASP A 66 -11.66 12.91 2.12
CA ASP A 66 -10.30 13.38 2.37
C ASP A 66 -9.36 13.06 1.20
N LEU A 67 -9.56 11.91 0.53
CA LEU A 67 -8.82 11.55 -0.68
C LEU A 67 -9.22 12.41 -1.88
N GLU A 68 -10.51 12.63 -2.13
CA GLU A 68 -10.99 13.44 -3.25
C GLU A 68 -10.59 14.92 -3.16
N GLN A 69 -10.40 15.44 -1.94
CA GLN A 69 -10.04 16.84 -1.70
C GLN A 69 -8.53 17.10 -1.68
N TYR A 70 -7.71 16.08 -1.93
CA TYR A 70 -6.26 16.20 -1.95
C TYR A 70 -5.79 16.84 -3.27
N GLU A 71 -5.09 17.98 -3.19
CA GLU A 71 -4.43 18.67 -4.32
C GLU A 71 -2.95 18.30 -4.45
#